data_AF-A0A9E3Y8F3-F1
#
_entry.id   AF-A0A9E3Y8F3-F1
#
_cell.length_a   1.000
_cell.length_b   1.000
_cell.length_c   1.000
_cell.angle_alpha   90.00
_cell.angle_beta   90.00
_cell.angle_gamma   90.00
#
_symmetry.space_group_name_H-M   'P 1'
#
loop_
_entity.id
_entity.type
_entity.pdbx_description
1 polymer ?
#
loop_
_entity_poly.entity_id
_entity_poly.type
_entity_poly.pdbx_seq_one_letter_code
_entity_poly.pdbx_strand_id
1 'polypeptide(L)'
;MNRAPSTSAPSTVGLRKLNLVFGLVHLLSGTAMVVLGNDFGLWVTSTFLDGVPGGRVDPGRLTNQFEVPLAWGTAAFMFLSAFFHLLIASPIAFGAYRNEITNRRNRFRWVEYSLSASLMIVLIALLVGISDIAALVAIAGVNAAMILFGWLMETSNDLEGAEVNWSPFWFGCVAGAVPWVAVGIYLFGPGEGA
;
A
#
# COMPACT_ATOMS: atom_id res chain seq x y z
N MET A 1 -29.68 -29.89 -23.08
CA MET A 1 -28.53 -29.32 -22.33
C MET A 1 -29.08 -28.45 -21.21
N ASN A 2 -29.03 -28.96 -19.97
CA ASN A 2 -29.50 -28.23 -18.80
C ASN A 2 -28.50 -27.12 -18.46
N ARG A 3 -28.90 -25.85 -18.61
CA ARG A 3 -28.15 -24.72 -18.04
C ARG A 3 -28.17 -24.88 -16.52
N ALA A 4 -27.00 -24.88 -15.89
CA ALA A 4 -26.88 -24.77 -14.45
C ALA A 4 -27.62 -23.51 -13.97
N PRO A 5 -28.30 -23.55 -12.81
CA PRO A 5 -29.01 -22.40 -12.28
C PRO A 5 -28.02 -21.25 -12.04
N SER A 6 -28.36 -20.06 -12.53
CA SER A 6 -27.59 -18.83 -12.29
C SER A 6 -27.43 -18.64 -10.78
N THR A 7 -26.20 -18.63 -10.28
CA THR A 7 -25.93 -18.22 -8.92
C THR A 7 -26.49 -16.81 -8.73
N SER A 8 -27.41 -16.64 -7.78
CA SER A 8 -28.00 -15.35 -7.47
C SER A 8 -26.88 -14.33 -7.23
N ALA A 9 -26.95 -13.17 -7.89
CA ALA A 9 -25.97 -12.09 -7.68
C ALA A 9 -25.82 -11.81 -6.18
N PRO A 10 -24.60 -11.70 -5.63
CA PRO A 10 -24.39 -11.49 -4.20
C PRO A 10 -25.17 -10.24 -3.75
N SER A 11 -25.80 -10.31 -2.58
CA SER A 11 -26.61 -9.19 -2.07
C SER A 11 -25.72 -7.96 -1.84
N THR A 12 -25.80 -6.99 -2.73
CA THR A 12 -24.94 -5.79 -2.69
C THR A 12 -25.24 -4.88 -1.49
N VAL A 13 -26.46 -4.95 -0.94
CA VAL A 13 -26.85 -4.25 0.30
C VAL A 13 -25.96 -4.65 1.48
N GLY A 14 -25.55 -5.92 1.57
CA GLY A 14 -24.62 -6.39 2.60
C GLY A 14 -23.23 -5.75 2.48
N LEU A 15 -22.74 -5.56 1.25
CA LEU A 15 -21.44 -4.94 0.98
C LEU A 15 -21.41 -3.45 1.38
N ARG A 16 -22.52 -2.73 1.22
CA ARG A 16 -22.61 -1.33 1.67
C ARG A 16 -22.45 -1.23 3.18
N LYS A 17 -23.21 -2.05 3.93
CA LYS A 17 -23.15 -2.09 5.39
C LYS A 17 -21.76 -2.50 5.87
N LEU A 18 -21.15 -3.48 5.20
CA LEU A 18 -19.80 -3.94 5.53
C LEU A 18 -18.76 -2.83 5.35
N ASN A 19 -18.78 -2.11 4.22
CA ASN A 19 -17.90 -0.97 3.99
C ASN A 19 -18.12 0.14 5.03
N LEU A 20 -19.37 0.43 5.41
CA LEU A 20 -19.64 1.42 6.47
C LEU A 20 -18.99 1.00 7.80
N VAL A 21 -19.18 -0.26 8.22
CA VAL A 21 -18.62 -0.78 9.47
C VAL A 21 -17.09 -0.71 9.45
N PHE A 22 -16.44 -1.20 8.40
CA PHE A 22 -14.97 -1.14 8.31
C PHE A 22 -14.47 0.29 8.20
N GLY A 23 -15.17 1.18 7.51
CA GLY A 23 -14.83 2.60 7.47
C GLY A 23 -14.78 3.23 8.86
N LEU A 24 -15.78 2.93 9.70
CA LEU A 24 -15.82 3.40 11.08
C LEU A 24 -14.74 2.76 11.95
N VAL A 25 -14.48 1.45 11.80
CA VAL A 25 -13.42 0.75 12.54
C VAL A 25 -12.05 1.36 12.25
N HIS A 26 -11.72 1.59 10.98
CA HIS A 26 -10.46 2.23 10.59
C HIS A 26 -10.37 3.67 11.09
N LEU A 27 -11.46 4.44 11.00
CA LEU A 27 -11.50 5.82 11.50
C LEU A 27 -11.21 5.88 13.00
N LEU A 28 -11.91 5.06 13.79
CA LEU A 28 -11.72 4.99 15.23
C LEU A 28 -10.30 4.51 15.59
N SER A 29 -9.76 3.54 14.83
CA SER A 29 -8.39 3.03 15.04
C SER A 29 -7.34 4.11 14.77
N GLY A 30 -7.45 4.83 13.64
CA GLY A 30 -6.56 5.95 13.32
C GLY A 30 -6.67 7.09 14.33
N THR A 31 -7.88 7.42 14.79
CA THR A 31 -8.07 8.42 15.85
C THR A 31 -7.44 7.98 17.16
N ALA A 32 -7.59 6.71 17.55
CA ALA A 32 -6.97 6.17 18.75
C ALA A 32 -5.43 6.23 18.65
N MET A 33 -4.84 5.92 17.49
CA MET A 33 -3.39 6.05 17.27
C MET A 33 -2.89 7.49 17.48
N VAL A 34 -3.63 8.49 17.00
CA VAL A 34 -3.26 9.91 17.19
C VAL A 34 -3.42 10.35 18.64
N VAL A 35 -4.51 9.95 19.31
CA VAL A 35 -4.82 10.38 20.68
C VAL A 35 -3.92 9.70 21.71
N LEU A 36 -3.55 8.43 21.48
CA LEU A 36 -2.77 7.62 22.42
C LEU A 36 -1.28 7.56 22.05
N GLY A 37 -0.92 7.94 20.83
CA GLY A 37 0.45 7.94 20.34
C GLY A 37 1.32 9.02 21.01
N ASN A 38 2.62 8.76 21.05
CA ASN A 38 3.62 9.74 21.47
C ASN A 38 4.21 10.48 20.25
N ASP A 39 5.21 11.31 20.52
CA ASP A 39 5.94 12.12 19.54
C ASP A 39 7.10 11.36 18.87
N PHE A 40 7.17 10.02 18.99
CA PHE A 40 8.23 9.24 18.36
C PHE A 40 8.23 9.43 16.84
N GLY A 41 9.38 9.87 16.32
CA GLY A 41 9.62 10.11 14.91
C GLY A 41 10.88 9.42 14.40
N LEU A 42 10.93 9.21 13.09
CA LEU A 42 12.10 8.71 12.38
C LEU A 42 12.52 9.69 11.29
N TRP A 43 13.82 9.95 11.20
CA TRP A 43 14.38 10.88 10.22
C TRP A 43 14.44 10.25 8.84
N VAL A 44 13.97 11.00 7.85
CA VAL A 44 14.29 10.78 6.44
C VAL A 44 15.58 11.53 6.15
N THR A 45 16.52 10.85 5.48
CA THR A 45 17.88 11.32 5.27
C THR A 45 18.24 11.36 3.80
N SER A 46 19.35 12.00 3.47
CA SER A 46 19.99 11.90 2.15
C SER A 46 21.50 11.99 2.27
N THR A 47 22.20 11.53 1.24
CA THR A 47 23.66 11.61 1.08
C THR A 47 24.01 12.25 -0.26
N PHE A 48 23.65 13.53 -0.46
CA PHE A 48 23.92 14.23 -1.72
C PHE A 48 25.42 14.30 -2.02
N LEU A 49 25.80 14.21 -3.29
CA LEU A 49 27.17 14.43 -3.76
C LEU A 49 27.62 15.87 -3.48
N ASP A 50 28.86 16.03 -3.02
CA ASP A 50 29.53 17.31 -2.78
C ASP A 50 30.95 17.38 -3.36
N GLY A 51 31.30 16.40 -4.18
CA GLY A 51 32.58 16.30 -4.86
C GLY A 51 32.47 15.54 -6.19
N VAL A 52 33.62 15.16 -6.74
CA VAL A 52 33.66 14.36 -7.98
C VAL A 52 33.07 12.96 -7.74
N PRO A 53 32.24 12.42 -8.66
CA PRO A 53 31.75 11.05 -8.56
C PRO A 53 32.90 10.04 -8.40
N GLY A 54 32.78 9.14 -7.44
CA GLY A 54 33.84 8.17 -7.11
C GLY A 54 34.98 8.72 -6.22
N GLY A 55 34.92 10.00 -5.84
CA GLY A 55 35.76 10.56 -4.79
C GLY A 55 35.44 10.00 -3.40
N ARG A 56 36.26 10.36 -2.40
CA ARG A 56 35.97 10.00 -1.01
C ARG A 56 34.65 10.67 -0.57
N VAL A 57 33.66 9.86 -0.23
CA VAL A 57 32.44 10.31 0.44
C VAL A 57 32.77 10.54 1.91
N ASP A 58 32.40 11.69 2.46
CA ASP A 58 32.51 11.94 3.90
C ASP A 58 31.55 10.98 4.65
N PRO A 59 32.06 10.01 5.43
CA PRO A 59 31.23 9.03 6.10
C PRO A 59 30.32 9.64 7.19
N GLY A 60 30.56 10.88 7.61
CA GLY A 60 29.69 11.61 8.55
C GLY A 60 28.53 12.35 7.90
N ARG A 61 28.43 12.39 6.56
CA ARG A 61 27.51 13.25 5.82
C ARG A 61 26.13 12.61 5.60
N LEU A 62 25.46 12.28 6.70
CA LEU A 62 24.04 11.94 6.70
C LEU A 62 23.25 13.23 6.96
N THR A 63 22.56 13.76 5.96
CA THR A 63 21.76 14.98 6.15
C THR A 63 20.30 14.64 6.42
N ASN A 64 19.81 15.02 7.60
CA ASN A 64 18.40 14.95 7.98
C ASN A 64 17.58 15.91 7.12
N GLN A 65 16.56 15.40 6.43
CA GLN A 65 15.67 16.20 5.58
C GLN A 65 14.44 16.63 6.35
N PHE A 66 13.70 15.66 6.89
CA PHE A 66 12.52 15.86 7.71
C PHE A 66 12.28 14.64 8.58
N GLU A 67 11.50 14.81 9.63
CA GLU A 67 11.12 13.75 10.54
C GLU A 67 9.69 13.28 10.24
N VAL A 68 9.46 11.97 10.29
CA VAL A 68 8.15 11.35 10.13
C VAL A 68 7.65 10.90 11.50
N PRO A 69 6.62 11.54 12.08
CA PRO A 69 6.01 11.08 13.32
C PRO A 69 5.24 9.77 13.09
N LEU A 70 5.60 8.70 13.79
CA LEU A 70 5.07 7.37 13.51
C LEU A 70 3.59 7.23 13.87
N ALA A 71 3.12 7.89 14.93
CA ALA A 71 1.71 7.92 15.28
C ALA A 71 0.86 8.50 14.14
N TRP A 72 1.31 9.61 13.54
CA TRP A 72 0.63 10.22 12.40
C TRP A 72 0.79 9.41 11.11
N GLY A 73 1.97 8.87 10.84
CA GLY A 73 2.21 8.01 9.68
C GLY A 73 1.34 6.76 9.69
N THR A 74 1.21 6.09 10.84
CA THR A 74 0.37 4.90 10.99
C THR A 74 -1.12 5.24 10.94
N ALA A 75 -1.54 6.32 11.60
CA ALA A 75 -2.91 6.81 11.49
C ALA A 75 -3.31 7.20 10.07
N ALA A 76 -2.37 7.72 9.26
CA ALA A 76 -2.66 8.16 7.90
C ALA A 76 -3.10 7.01 6.98
N PHE A 77 -2.48 5.81 7.05
CA PHE A 77 -2.98 4.68 6.26
C PHE A 77 -4.33 4.18 6.77
N MET A 78 -4.59 4.24 8.09
CA MET A 78 -5.90 3.93 8.65
C MET A 78 -6.97 4.89 8.15
N PHE A 79 -6.69 6.20 8.15
CA PHE A 79 -7.62 7.21 7.64
C PHE A 79 -7.86 7.09 6.14
N LEU A 80 -6.85 6.69 5.38
CA LEU A 80 -7.00 6.42 3.96
C LEU A 80 -7.96 5.24 3.72
N SER A 81 -7.77 4.11 4.40
CA SER A 81 -8.70 2.98 4.31
C SER A 81 -10.10 3.36 4.80
N ALA A 82 -10.21 4.15 5.87
CA ALA A 82 -11.48 4.69 6.34
C ALA A 82 -12.18 5.53 5.27
N PHE A 83 -11.44 6.44 4.63
CA PHE A 83 -11.95 7.29 3.56
C PHE A 83 -12.50 6.46 2.40
N PHE A 84 -11.76 5.49 1.87
CA PHE A 84 -12.23 4.67 0.75
C PHE A 84 -13.45 3.82 1.12
N HIS A 85 -13.46 3.22 2.30
CA HIS A 85 -14.62 2.47 2.79
C HIS A 85 -15.88 3.35 2.93
N LEU A 86 -15.75 4.54 3.53
CA LEU A 86 -16.86 5.47 3.69
C LEU A 86 -17.31 6.06 2.34
N LEU A 87 -16.36 6.32 1.43
CA LEU A 87 -16.65 6.71 0.05
C LEU A 87 -17.47 5.64 -0.64
N ILE A 88 -17.03 4.37 -0.61
CA ILE A 88 -17.77 3.24 -1.18
C ILE A 88 -19.17 3.11 -0.56
N ALA A 89 -19.31 3.31 0.76
CA ALA A 89 -20.59 3.25 1.45
C ALA A 89 -21.51 4.45 1.14
N SER A 90 -20.96 5.55 0.63
CA SER A 90 -21.71 6.78 0.32
C SER A 90 -22.68 6.58 -0.84
N PRO A 91 -23.80 7.33 -0.89
CA PRO A 91 -24.72 7.31 -2.03
C PRO A 91 -24.06 7.69 -3.37
N ILE A 92 -22.96 8.45 -3.33
CA ILE A 92 -22.28 9.00 -4.51
C ILE A 92 -21.49 7.91 -5.23
N ALA A 93 -20.71 7.10 -4.51
CA ALA A 93 -19.84 6.10 -5.12
C ALA A 93 -20.37 4.67 -5.08
N PHE A 94 -21.36 4.36 -4.22
CA PHE A 94 -21.86 2.99 -4.07
C PHE A 94 -22.41 2.40 -5.38
N GLY A 95 -23.05 3.22 -6.23
CA GLY A 95 -23.53 2.79 -7.55
C GLY A 95 -22.39 2.34 -8.47
N ALA A 96 -21.31 3.12 -8.53
CA ALA A 96 -20.12 2.80 -9.32
C ALA A 96 -19.40 1.55 -8.76
N TYR A 97 -19.25 1.47 -7.43
CA TYR A 97 -18.70 0.29 -6.76
C TYR A 97 -19.51 -0.97 -7.07
N ARG A 98 -20.84 -0.89 -7.02
CA ARG A 98 -21.71 -2.01 -7.35
C ARG A 98 -21.47 -2.49 -8.78
N ASN A 99 -21.36 -1.57 -9.73
CA ASN A 99 -21.07 -1.88 -11.13
C ASN A 99 -19.70 -2.56 -11.30
N GLU A 100 -18.67 -2.09 -10.60
CA GLU A 100 -17.35 -2.73 -10.61
C GLU A 100 -17.43 -4.19 -10.11
N ILE A 101 -18.10 -4.43 -8.98
CA ILE A 101 -18.24 -5.77 -8.39
C ILE A 101 -19.04 -6.71 -9.31
N THR A 102 -20.09 -6.23 -9.98
CA THR A 102 -20.82 -7.05 -10.96
C THR A 102 -19.95 -7.42 -12.15
N ASN A 103 -18.96 -6.59 -12.48
CA ASN A 103 -17.94 -6.86 -13.49
C ASN A 103 -16.68 -7.53 -12.89
N ARG A 104 -16.78 -8.08 -11.67
CA ARG A 104 -15.71 -8.80 -10.94
C ARG A 104 -14.40 -8.00 -10.83
N ARG A 105 -14.52 -6.69 -10.66
CA ARG A 105 -13.42 -5.74 -10.48
C ARG A 105 -13.64 -4.93 -9.22
N ASN A 106 -12.56 -4.36 -8.68
CA ASN A 106 -12.68 -3.34 -7.65
C ASN A 106 -11.54 -2.32 -7.74
N ARG A 107 -11.70 -1.33 -8.63
CA ARG A 107 -10.73 -0.23 -8.79
C ARG A 107 -10.54 0.59 -7.51
N PHE A 108 -11.58 0.79 -6.70
CA PHE A 108 -11.46 1.53 -5.44
C PHE A 108 -10.40 0.91 -4.53
N ARG A 109 -10.39 -0.43 -4.40
CA ARG A 109 -9.39 -1.17 -3.64
C ARG A 109 -7.98 -0.96 -4.19
N TRP A 110 -7.79 -1.03 -5.51
CA TRP A 110 -6.44 -0.87 -6.08
C TRP A 110 -5.90 0.55 -5.93
N VAL A 111 -6.75 1.57 -6.05
CA VAL A 111 -6.36 2.95 -5.76
C VAL A 111 -6.00 3.10 -4.28
N GLU A 112 -6.84 2.61 -3.37
CA GLU A 112 -6.57 2.65 -1.94
C GLU A 112 -5.25 1.97 -1.59
N TYR A 113 -5.09 0.69 -1.96
CA TYR A 113 -3.89 -0.09 -1.63
C TYR A 113 -2.61 0.49 -2.21
N SER A 114 -2.67 1.12 -3.39
CA SER A 114 -1.48 1.70 -4.01
C SER A 114 -0.91 2.86 -3.19
N LEU A 115 -1.75 3.50 -2.36
CA LEU A 115 -1.39 4.57 -1.46
C LEU A 115 -1.16 4.03 -0.03
N SER A 116 -2.11 3.27 0.52
CA SER A 116 -2.08 2.80 1.92
C SER A 116 -0.97 1.79 2.14
N ALA A 117 -0.86 0.75 1.30
CA ALA A 117 0.20 -0.25 1.43
C ALA A 117 1.58 0.34 1.14
N SER A 118 1.68 1.31 0.23
CA SER A 118 2.95 1.98 -0.09
C SER A 118 3.43 2.85 1.06
N LEU A 119 2.53 3.55 1.76
CA LEU A 119 2.86 4.24 3.00
C LEU A 119 3.27 3.24 4.08
N MET A 120 2.54 2.13 4.24
CA MET A 120 2.88 1.10 5.24
C MET A 120 4.30 0.56 5.04
N ILE A 121 4.69 0.20 3.82
CA ILE A 121 6.03 -0.36 3.57
C ILE A 121 7.13 0.69 3.73
N VAL A 122 6.85 1.98 3.47
CA VAL A 122 7.78 3.09 3.78
C VAL A 122 8.01 3.22 5.28
N LEU A 123 6.95 3.12 6.10
CA LEU A 123 7.09 3.15 7.56
C LEU A 123 7.84 1.92 8.10
N ILE A 124 7.60 0.73 7.53
CA ILE A 124 8.36 -0.48 7.85
C ILE A 124 9.83 -0.31 7.48
N ALA A 125 10.14 0.25 6.30
CA ALA A 125 11.49 0.52 5.85
C ALA A 125 12.22 1.47 6.82
N LEU A 126 11.55 2.56 7.24
CA LEU A 126 12.07 3.48 8.25
C LEU A 126 12.36 2.76 9.57
N LEU A 127 11.45 1.90 10.05
CA LEU A 127 11.61 1.16 11.31
C LEU A 127 12.84 0.24 11.32
N VAL A 128 13.24 -0.30 10.16
CA VAL A 128 14.44 -1.13 10.04
C VAL A 128 15.70 -0.33 9.66
N GLY A 129 15.61 1.01 9.60
CA GLY A 129 16.76 1.90 9.38
C GLY A 129 17.01 2.28 7.92
N ILE A 130 16.11 1.93 6.98
CA ILE A 130 16.18 2.44 5.61
C ILE A 130 15.61 3.86 5.61
N SER A 131 16.46 4.87 5.78
CA SER A 131 16.05 6.27 5.91
C SER A 131 16.31 7.13 4.68
N ASP A 132 17.09 6.66 3.70
CA ASP A 132 17.41 7.43 2.50
C ASP A 132 16.16 7.76 1.66
N ILE A 133 15.98 9.03 1.34
CA ILE A 133 14.79 9.52 0.64
C ILE A 133 14.61 8.89 -0.74
N ALA A 134 15.69 8.63 -1.49
CA ALA A 134 15.59 8.01 -2.81
C ALA A 134 15.21 6.53 -2.69
N ALA A 135 15.76 5.82 -1.70
CA ALA A 135 15.37 4.45 -1.39
C ALA A 135 13.89 4.35 -0.99
N LEU A 136 13.40 5.25 -0.13
CA LEU A 136 12.00 5.28 0.30
C LEU A 136 11.04 5.58 -0.86
N VAL A 137 11.39 6.52 -1.75
CA VAL A 137 10.61 6.81 -2.97
C VAL A 137 10.57 5.58 -3.89
N ALA A 138 11.70 4.89 -4.07
CA ALA A 138 11.76 3.68 -4.88
C ALA A 138 10.93 2.54 -4.29
N ILE A 139 10.99 2.33 -2.97
CA ILE A 139 10.19 1.34 -2.23
C ILE A 139 8.69 1.63 -2.38
N ALA A 140 8.29 2.89 -2.19
CA ALA A 140 6.90 3.31 -2.38
C ALA A 140 6.44 3.07 -3.83
N GLY A 141 7.26 3.46 -4.80
CA GLY A 141 6.96 3.33 -6.23
C GLY A 141 6.81 1.87 -6.68
N VAL A 142 7.73 0.99 -6.27
CA VAL A 142 7.65 -0.44 -6.64
C VAL A 142 6.50 -1.15 -5.92
N ASN A 143 6.17 -0.78 -4.69
CA ASN A 143 5.01 -1.30 -4.00
C ASN A 143 3.70 -0.83 -4.64
N ALA A 144 3.61 0.44 -5.04
CA ALA A 144 2.47 0.93 -5.83
C ALA A 144 2.36 0.16 -7.17
N ALA A 145 3.48 -0.10 -7.85
CA ALA A 145 3.50 -0.89 -9.08
C ALA A 145 2.98 -2.32 -8.87
N MET A 146 3.36 -3.00 -7.77
CA MET A 146 2.80 -4.31 -7.40
C MET A 146 1.27 -4.27 -7.35
N ILE A 147 0.69 -3.25 -6.71
CA ILE A 147 -0.76 -3.07 -6.61
C ILE A 147 -1.39 -2.80 -7.99
N LEU A 148 -0.76 -1.96 -8.82
CA LEU A 148 -1.24 -1.66 -10.17
C LEU A 148 -1.19 -2.87 -11.11
N PHE A 149 -0.26 -3.81 -10.90
CA PHE A 149 -0.28 -5.10 -11.60
C PHE A 149 -1.48 -5.96 -11.20
N GLY A 150 -1.91 -5.89 -9.94
CA GLY A 150 -3.16 -6.49 -9.47
C GLY A 150 -4.39 -5.87 -10.13
N TRP A 151 -4.42 -4.54 -10.28
CA TRP A 151 -5.45 -3.87 -11.09
C TRP A 151 -5.42 -4.40 -12.52
N LEU A 152 -4.24 -4.41 -13.16
CA LEU A 152 -4.09 -4.87 -14.53
C LEU A 152 -4.64 -6.29 -14.68
N MET A 153 -4.32 -7.20 -13.74
CA MET A 153 -4.86 -8.57 -13.70
C MET A 153 -6.38 -8.61 -13.82
N GLU A 154 -7.11 -7.76 -13.09
CA GLU A 154 -8.59 -7.72 -13.13
C GLU A 154 -9.16 -7.05 -14.39
N THR A 155 -8.39 -6.16 -15.02
CA THR A 155 -8.87 -5.39 -16.17
C THR A 155 -8.48 -5.97 -17.52
N SER A 156 -7.34 -6.67 -17.61
CA SER A 156 -6.85 -7.28 -18.84
C SER A 156 -7.38 -8.70 -19.07
N ASN A 157 -7.80 -9.39 -18.01
CA ASN A 157 -8.36 -10.73 -18.13
C ASN A 157 -9.87 -10.67 -18.33
N ASP A 158 -10.33 -11.34 -19.39
CA ASP A 158 -11.74 -11.65 -19.58
C ASP A 158 -12.10 -12.84 -18.70
N LEU A 159 -13.28 -12.76 -18.09
CA LEU A 159 -13.77 -13.73 -17.13
C LEU A 159 -14.80 -14.69 -17.76
N GLU A 160 -15.14 -14.48 -19.04
CA GLU A 160 -16.02 -15.34 -19.82
C GLU A 160 -15.24 -16.20 -20.83
N GLY A 161 -14.64 -17.28 -20.34
CA GLY A 161 -14.22 -18.42 -21.18
C GLY A 161 -12.88 -18.30 -21.91
N ALA A 162 -12.15 -17.20 -21.74
CA ALA A 162 -10.77 -17.06 -22.23
C ALA A 162 -9.76 -17.67 -21.25
N GLU A 163 -8.60 -18.09 -21.77
CA GLU A 163 -7.46 -18.45 -20.93
C GLU A 163 -6.99 -17.23 -20.13
N VAL A 164 -6.77 -17.43 -18.82
CA VAL A 164 -6.28 -16.37 -17.93
C VAL A 164 -4.80 -16.11 -18.22
N ASN A 165 -4.48 -14.88 -18.60
CA ASN A 165 -3.11 -14.39 -18.66
C ASN A 165 -2.63 -14.03 -17.23
N TRP A 166 -1.74 -14.86 -16.69
CA TRP A 166 -1.15 -14.69 -15.36
C TRP A 166 0.06 -13.75 -15.31
N SER A 167 0.49 -13.18 -16.45
CA SER A 167 1.67 -12.31 -16.49
C SER A 167 1.57 -11.12 -15.54
N PRO A 168 0.44 -10.37 -15.46
CA PRO A 168 0.32 -9.28 -14.50
C PRO A 168 0.51 -9.72 -13.06
N PHE A 169 -0.05 -10.88 -12.67
CA PHE A 169 0.13 -11.43 -11.33
C PHE A 169 1.61 -11.68 -11.02
N TRP A 170 2.33 -12.36 -11.91
CA TRP A 170 3.76 -12.65 -11.70
C TRP A 170 4.62 -11.38 -11.65
N PHE A 171 4.34 -10.38 -12.49
CA PHE A 171 5.02 -9.09 -12.41
C PHE A 171 4.74 -8.37 -11.09
N GLY A 172 3.50 -8.46 -10.60
CA GLY A 172 3.13 -8.02 -9.26
C GLY A 172 3.93 -8.72 -8.17
N CYS A 173 4.09 -10.05 -8.22
CA CYS A 173 4.90 -10.80 -7.26
C CYS A 173 6.37 -10.37 -7.26
N VAL A 174 6.97 -10.18 -8.45
CA VAL A 174 8.37 -9.73 -8.56
C VAL A 174 8.51 -8.32 -7.96
N ALA A 175 7.64 -7.38 -8.34
CA ALA A 175 7.64 -6.02 -7.80
C ALA A 175 7.43 -6.03 -6.27
N GLY A 176 6.50 -6.86 -5.78
CA GLY A 176 6.16 -6.98 -4.38
C GLY A 176 7.26 -7.58 -3.52
N ALA A 177 8.10 -8.45 -4.07
CA ALA A 177 9.21 -9.05 -3.34
C ALA A 177 10.34 -8.04 -3.06
N VAL A 178 10.53 -7.04 -3.92
CA VAL A 178 11.67 -6.11 -3.86
C VAL A 178 11.75 -5.36 -2.51
N PRO A 179 10.68 -4.71 -2.01
CA PRO A 179 10.73 -4.05 -0.69
C PRO A 179 11.07 -5.00 0.45
N TRP A 180 10.55 -6.24 0.43
CA TRP A 180 10.81 -7.22 1.47
C TRP A 180 12.24 -7.75 1.46
N VAL A 181 12.86 -7.87 0.28
CA VAL A 181 14.30 -8.17 0.18
C VAL A 181 15.12 -7.04 0.82
N ALA A 182 14.80 -5.77 0.51
CA ALA A 182 15.48 -4.62 1.12
C ALA A 182 15.32 -4.60 2.66
N VAL A 183 14.10 -4.80 3.16
CA VAL A 183 13.83 -4.93 4.59
C VAL A 183 14.60 -6.10 5.21
N GLY A 184 14.63 -7.27 4.55
CA GLY A 184 15.36 -8.44 5.00
C GLY A 184 16.86 -8.20 5.13
N ILE A 185 17.47 -7.47 4.20
CA ILE A 185 18.89 -7.07 4.28
C ILE A 185 19.14 -6.24 5.56
N TYR A 186 18.24 -5.33 5.93
CA TYR A 186 18.43 -4.50 7.12
C TYR A 186 18.08 -5.22 8.44
N LEU A 187 17.21 -6.25 8.39
CA LEU A 187 16.91 -7.08 9.56
C LEU A 187 18.03 -8.07 9.89
N PHE A 188 18.68 -8.66 8.88
CA PHE A 188 19.70 -9.70 9.05
C PHE A 188 21.14 -9.21 8.77
N GLY A 189 21.27 -8.02 8.18
CA GLY A 189 22.55 -7.39 7.86
C GLY A 189 23.34 -6.82 9.04
N PRO A 190 22.77 -6.51 10.22
CA PRO A 190 23.58 -6.30 11.41
C PRO A 190 24.30 -7.62 11.70
N GLY A 191 25.57 -7.71 11.27
CA GLY A 191 26.43 -8.83 11.60
C GLY A 191 26.47 -8.99 13.11
N GLU A 192 26.53 -10.24 13.57
CA GLU A 192 26.74 -10.60 14.97
C GLU A 192 27.77 -9.65 15.62
N GLY A 193 27.33 -8.73 16.49
CA GLY A 193 28.25 -7.85 17.23
C GLY A 193 27.91 -6.36 17.31
N ALA A 194 26.69 -6.01 17.71
CA ALA A 194 26.47 -4.78 18.50
C ALA A 194 26.38 -5.17 19.99
#